data_AF-A0A2N9YA03-F1
#
_entry.id   AF-A0A2N9YA03-F1
#
_cell.length_a   1.000
_cell.length_b   1.000
_cell.length_c   1.000
_cell.angle_alpha   90.00
_cell.angle_beta   90.00
_cell.angle_gamma   90.00
#
_symmetry.space_group_name_H-M   'P 1'
#
loop_
_entity.id
_entity.type
_entity.pdbx_description
1 polymer ?
#
loop_
_entity_poly.entity_id
_entity_poly.type
_entity_poly.pdbx_seq_one_letter_code
_entity_poly.pdbx_strand_id
1 'polypeptide(L)'
;MAYVILSLLFFLTLLSYNIRFSITVLFTVLFATISIGGLLEIAQSTLTTNRSGSWDDAIANAFGASLGCVSYGLIWLLYQRQHESSIL
;
A
#
# COMPACT_ATOMS: atom_id res chain seq x y z
N MET A 1 7.26 7.96 2.52
CA MET A 1 7.16 7.12 3.74
C MET A 1 5.73 6.88 4.20
N ALA A 2 4.87 7.90 4.27
CA ALA A 2 3.47 7.73 4.68
C ALA A 2 2.70 6.67 3.86
N TYR A 3 2.92 6.59 2.54
CA TYR A 3 2.24 5.62 1.67
C TYR A 3 2.70 4.17 1.83
N VAL A 4 3.91 3.94 2.37
CA VAL A 4 4.35 2.60 2.82
C VAL A 4 3.47 2.16 3.99
N ILE A 5 3.30 3.04 4.98
CA ILE A 5 2.48 2.76 6.16
C ILE A 5 1.01 2.59 5.74
N LEU A 6 0.50 3.45 4.86
CA LEU A 6 -0.88 3.38 4.38
C LEU A 6 -1.19 2.05 3.67
N SER A 7 -0.30 1.59 2.78
CA SER A 7 -0.47 0.30 2.10
C SER A 7 -0.41 -0.88 3.07
N LEU A 8 0.50 -0.86 4.06
CA LEU A 8 0.54 -1.87 5.12
C LEU A 8 -0.73 -1.87 5.97
N LEU A 9 -1.24 -0.71 6.36
CA LEU A 9 -2.50 -0.60 7.10
C LEU A 9 -3.68 -1.17 6.30
N PHE A 10 -3.74 -0.90 4.99
CA PHE A 10 -4.74 -1.52 4.12
C PHE A 10 -4.70 -3.04 4.18
N PHE A 11 -3.50 -3.64 4.10
CA PHE A 11 -3.37 -5.09 4.21
C PHE A 11 -3.74 -5.62 5.59
N LEU A 12 -3.36 -4.93 6.68
CA LEU A 12 -3.76 -5.32 8.04
C LEU A 12 -5.28 -5.25 8.22
N THR A 13 -5.93 -4.22 7.66
CA THR A 13 -7.38 -4.12 7.63
C THR A 13 -7.99 -5.30 6.89
N LEU A 14 -7.51 -5.62 5.68
CA LEU A 14 -8.01 -6.78 4.93
C LEU A 14 -7.82 -8.11 5.69
N LEU A 15 -6.70 -8.27 6.39
CA LEU A 15 -6.47 -9.43 7.25
C LEU A 15 -7.46 -9.48 8.42
N SER A 16 -7.79 -8.34 9.04
CA SER A 16 -8.81 -8.28 10.11
C SER A 16 -10.21 -8.66 9.62
N TYR A 17 -10.49 -8.48 8.32
CA TYR A 17 -11.70 -8.96 7.66
C TYR A 17 -11.59 -10.40 7.11
N ASN A 18 -10.52 -11.13 7.47
CA ASN A 18 -10.23 -12.50 7.00
C ASN A 18 -10.13 -12.64 5.47
N ILE A 19 -9.80 -11.55 4.77
CA ILE A 19 -9.56 -11.59 3.33
C ILE A 19 -8.22 -12.28 3.09
N ARG A 20 -8.26 -13.38 2.33
CA ARG A 20 -7.06 -14.13 1.98
C ARG A 20 -6.18 -13.31 1.04
N PHE A 21 -4.87 -13.42 1.22
CA PHE A 21 -3.92 -12.85 0.28
C PHE A 21 -4.11 -13.45 -1.11
N SER A 22 -4.11 -12.59 -2.12
CA SER A 22 -4.09 -12.95 -3.53
C SER A 22 -3.41 -11.84 -4.32
N ILE A 23 -2.95 -12.15 -5.53
CA ILE A 23 -2.37 -11.16 -6.43
C ILE A 23 -3.38 -10.03 -6.75
N THR A 24 -4.67 -10.38 -6.87
CA THR A 24 -5.75 -9.40 -7.06
C THR A 24 -5.83 -8.44 -5.88
N VAL A 25 -5.78 -8.95 -4.64
CA VAL A 25 -5.77 -8.11 -3.44
C VAL A 25 -4.56 -7.17 -3.43
N LEU A 26 -3.39 -7.66 -3.84
CA LEU A 26 -2.18 -6.83 -3.93
C LEU A 26 -2.35 -5.67 -4.91
N PHE A 27 -2.84 -5.94 -6.13
CA PHE A 27 -3.08 -4.90 -7.13
C PHE A 27 -4.19 -3.93 -6.71
N THR A 28 -5.25 -4.42 -6.06
CA THR A 28 -6.32 -3.57 -5.52
C THR A 28 -5.78 -2.59 -4.47
N VAL A 29 -4.96 -3.06 -3.53
CA VAL A 29 -4.34 -2.19 -2.52
C VAL A 29 -3.39 -1.18 -3.16
N LEU A 30 -2.57 -1.62 -4.12
CA LEU A 30 -1.65 -0.74 -4.83
C LEU A 30 -2.41 0.38 -5.57
N PHE A 31 -3.44 0.01 -6.33
CA PHE A 31 -4.24 0.99 -7.08
C PHE A 31 -5.00 1.94 -6.14
N ALA A 32 -5.61 1.42 -5.07
CA ALA A 32 -6.33 2.24 -4.10
C ALA A 32 -5.41 3.27 -3.42
N THR A 33 -4.22 2.84 -2.98
CA THR A 33 -3.27 3.72 -2.30
C THR A 33 -2.65 4.76 -3.22
N ILE A 34 -2.30 4.39 -4.46
CA ILE A 34 -1.84 5.36 -5.49
C ILE A 34 -2.95 6.37 -5.80
N SER A 35 -4.19 5.91 -5.97
CA SER A 35 -5.33 6.79 -6.27
C SER A 35 -5.60 7.79 -5.16
N ILE A 36 -5.55 7.35 -3.89
CA ILE A 36 -5.64 8.25 -2.73
C ILE A 36 -4.49 9.27 -2.74
N GLY A 37 -3.28 8.86 -3.15
CA GLY A 37 -2.14 9.74 -3.37
C GLY A 37 -2.38 10.82 -4.41
N GLY A 38 -2.79 10.42 -5.61
CA GLY A 38 -3.08 11.36 -6.69
C GLY A 38 -4.21 12.33 -6.35
N LEU A 39 -5.29 11.83 -5.71
CA LEU A 39 -6.39 12.69 -5.26
C LEU A 39 -5.94 13.69 -4.20
N LEU A 40 -5.04 13.31 -3.29
CA LEU A 40 -4.49 14.21 -2.28
C LEU A 40 -3.66 15.33 -2.92
N GLU A 41 -2.82 15.02 -3.89
CA GLU A 41 -2.01 16.02 -4.61
C GLU A 41 -2.90 17.00 -5.39
N ILE A 42 -3.95 16.50 -6.06
CA ILE A 42 -4.95 17.34 -6.74
C ILE A 42 -5.69 18.22 -5.72
N ALA A 43 -6.08 17.66 -4.58
CA ALA A 43 -6.73 18.42 -3.52
C ALA A 43 -5.81 19.50 -2.97
N GLN A 44 -4.52 19.22 -2.78
CA GLN A 44 -3.53 20.21 -2.37
C GLN A 44 -3.40 21.33 -3.39
N SER A 45 -3.27 21.01 -4.69
CA SER A 45 -3.15 22.03 -5.74
C SER A 45 -4.40 22.89 -5.91
N THR A 46 -5.58 22.37 -5.57
CA THR A 46 -6.86 23.03 -5.84
C THR A 46 -7.45 23.72 -4.62
N LEU A 47 -7.25 23.17 -3.43
CA LEU A 47 -7.92 23.58 -2.18
C LEU A 47 -6.98 24.31 -1.22
N THR A 48 -5.68 24.40 -1.52
CA THR A 48 -4.72 25.07 -0.62
C THR A 48 -3.97 26.18 -1.35
N THR A 49 -3.70 27.27 -0.64
CA THR A 49 -3.03 28.47 -1.17
C THR A 49 -1.52 28.46 -0.94
N ASN A 50 -1.04 27.76 0.09
CA ASN A 50 0.36 27.74 0.52
C ASN A 50 1.08 26.42 0.22
N ARG A 51 0.39 25.46 -0.40
CA ARG A 51 0.92 24.14 -0.77
C ARG A 51 0.53 23.88 -2.22
N SER A 52 1.53 23.61 -3.06
CA SER A 52 1.29 23.09 -4.40
C SER A 52 1.43 21.58 -4.36
N GLY A 53 0.49 20.84 -4.94
CA GLY A 53 0.73 19.43 -5.26
C GLY A 53 1.92 19.32 -6.21
N SER A 54 2.80 18.34 -5.99
CA SER A 54 4.01 18.15 -6.79
C SER A 54 4.05 16.76 -7.41
N TRP A 55 4.51 16.69 -8.65
CA TRP A 55 4.68 15.40 -9.34
C TRP A 55 5.72 14.53 -8.65
N ASP A 56 6.73 15.13 -8.02
CA ASP A 56 7.75 14.43 -7.25
C ASP A 56 7.14 13.75 -6.02
N ASP A 57 6.23 14.43 -5.31
CA ASP A 57 5.48 13.85 -4.18
C ASP A 57 4.56 12.73 -4.65
N ALA A 58 3.87 12.91 -5.78
CA ALA A 58 3.03 11.86 -6.37
C ALA A 58 3.84 10.59 -6.70
N ILE A 59 5.04 10.75 -7.29
CA ILE A 59 5.93 9.63 -7.62
C ILE A 59 6.47 8.98 -6.34
N ALA A 60 6.89 9.76 -5.35
CA ALA A 60 7.37 9.25 -4.07
C ALA A 60 6.27 8.46 -3.32
N ASN A 61 5.03 8.91 -3.42
CA ASN A 61 3.86 8.25 -2.85
C ASN A 61 3.59 6.91 -3.56
N ALA A 62 3.66 6.89 -4.89
CA ALA A 62 3.52 5.65 -5.67
C ALA A 62 4.63 4.64 -5.35
N PHE A 63 5.88 5.08 -5.27
CA PHE A 63 7.01 4.23 -4.89
C PHE A 63 6.84 3.67 -3.46
N GLY A 64 6.39 4.51 -2.53
CA GLY A 64 6.07 4.07 -1.17
C GLY A 64 4.98 3.00 -1.11
N ALA A 65 3.90 3.16 -1.89
CA ALA A 65 2.85 2.16 -2.00
C ALA A 65 3.39 0.83 -2.58
N SER A 66 4.21 0.89 -3.63
CA SER A 66 4.86 -0.29 -4.20
C SER A 66 5.73 -1.03 -3.18
N LEU A 67 6.56 -0.30 -2.42
CA LEU A 67 7.40 -0.89 -1.37
C LEU A 67 6.58 -1.58 -0.28
N GLY A 68 5.46 -0.99 0.15
CA GLY A 68 4.58 -1.63 1.13
C GLY A 68 3.91 -2.90 0.60
N CYS A 69 3.47 -2.91 -0.66
CA CYS A 69 2.96 -4.11 -1.33
C CYS A 69 4.01 -5.22 -1.44
N VAL A 70 5.25 -4.89 -1.83
CA VAL A 70 6.36 -5.85 -1.90
C VAL A 70 6.67 -6.40 -0.50
N SER A 71 6.76 -5.52 0.49
CA SER A 71 7.05 -5.91 1.89
C SER A 71 5.99 -6.88 2.42
N TYR A 72 4.71 -6.58 2.21
CA TYR A 72 3.63 -7.49 2.61
C TYR A 72 3.68 -8.83 1.88
N GLY A 73 3.92 -8.83 0.57
CA GLY A 73 4.08 -10.06 -0.21
C GLY A 73 5.22 -10.94 0.31
N LEU A 74 6.37 -10.35 0.66
CA LEU A 74 7.49 -11.07 1.26
C LEU A 74 7.12 -11.65 2.64
N ILE A 75 6.47 -10.86 3.50
CA ILE A 75 6.01 -11.32 4.83
C ILE A 75 5.06 -12.51 4.67
N TRP A 76 4.11 -12.42 3.73
CA TRP A 76 3.18 -13.51 3.45
C TRP A 76 3.87 -14.79 3.00
N LEU A 77 4.86 -14.69 2.10
CA LEU A 77 5.65 -15.84 1.66
C LEU A 77 6.43 -16.47 2.81
N LEU A 78 7.02 -15.66 3.69
CA LEU A 78 7.73 -16.16 4.87
C LEU A 78 6.78 -16.83 5.86
N TYR A 79 5.58 -16.28 6.06
CA TYR A 79 4.53 -16.86 6.89
C TYR A 79 4.10 -18.25 6.39
N GLN A 80 3.88 -18.39 5.08
CA GLN A 80 3.53 -19.69 4.50
C GLN A 80 4.63 -20.74 4.71
N ARG A 81 5.89 -20.38 4.49
CA ARG A 81 7.03 -21.30 4.68
C ARG A 81 7.17 -21.80 6.12
N GLN A 82 6.95 -20.94 7.11
CA GLN A 82 7.00 -21.36 8.51
C GLN A 82 5.88 -22.35 8.85
N HIS A 83 4.69 -22.12 8.32
CA HIS A 83 3.52 -22.95 8.60
C HIS A 83 3.59 -24.33 7.91
N GLU A 84 4.27 -24.44 6.76
CA GLU A 84 4.59 -25.74 6.14
C GLU A 84 5.64 -26.52 6.94
N SER A 85 6.65 -25.83 7.47
CA SER A 85 7.75 -26.45 8.23
C SER A 85 7.32 -27.03 9.58
N SER A 86 6.21 -26.55 10.16
CA SER A 86 5.68 -27.05 11.45
C SER A 86 4.81 -28.30 11.33
N ILE A 87 4.49 -28.75 10.10
CA ILE A 87 3.62 -29.91 9.84
C ILE A 87 4.45 -31.17 9.52
N LEU A 88 5.74 -31.02 9.24
CA LEU A 88 6.72 -32.09 9.03
C LEU A 88 7.42 -32.48 10.34
#